data_AF-A0A1W1EJX1-F1
#
_entry.id   AF-A0A1W1EJX1-F1
#
_cell.length_a   1.000
_cell.length_b   1.000
_cell.length_c   1.000
_cell.angle_alpha   90.00
_cell.angle_beta   90.00
_cell.angle_gamma   90.00
#
_symmetry.space_group_name_H-M   'P 1'
#
loop_
_entity.id
_entity.type
_entity.pdbx_description
1 polymer ?
#
loop_
_entity_poly.entity_id
_entity_poly.type
_entity_poly.pdbx_seq_one_letter_code
_entity_poly.pdbx_strand_id
1 'polypeptide(L)'
;MTNKPKYHLFNNTTYALNGLKIAIKDEKSFQIEVVIFIILQIGIFILPIENFYQMILSSSLFLVIIAELVNSAIERVVDLVTTDIHPLAKEAKDLGSSVVFMTIMMIAVIWGFVGYMILI
;
A
#
# COMPACT_ATOMS: atom_id res chain seq x y z
N MET A 1 7.26 29.53 5.52
CA MET A 1 7.16 29.55 4.05
C MET A 1 6.39 28.31 3.61
N THR A 2 5.10 28.44 3.26
CA THR A 2 4.34 27.30 2.72
C THR A 2 4.75 27.12 1.26
N ASN A 3 5.63 26.17 1.00
CA ASN A 3 6.07 25.79 -0.34
C ASN A 3 4.98 24.97 -1.05
N LYS A 4 3.75 25.50 -1.12
CA LYS A 4 2.67 24.86 -1.87
C LYS A 4 2.78 25.33 -3.32
N PRO A 5 3.18 24.45 -4.26
CA PRO A 5 3.21 24.83 -5.67
C PRO A 5 1.80 25.23 -6.14
N LYS A 6 1.73 26.18 -7.10
CA LYS A 6 0.47 26.48 -7.81
C LYS A 6 -0.07 25.18 -8.42
N TYR A 7 -1.37 24.93 -8.27
CA TYR A 7 -2.00 23.68 -8.71
C TYR A 7 -1.91 23.55 -10.24
N HIS A 8 -1.15 22.56 -10.71
CA HIS A 8 -1.06 22.19 -12.12
C HIS A 8 -1.29 20.69 -12.25
N LEU A 9 -2.40 20.30 -12.89
CA LEU A 9 -2.84 18.89 -13.00
C LEU A 9 -1.71 17.98 -13.53
N PHE A 10 -1.02 18.41 -14.59
CA PHE A 10 0.09 17.66 -15.21
C PHE A 10 1.33 17.52 -14.30
N ASN A 11 1.65 18.57 -13.51
CA ASN A 11 2.79 18.50 -12.58
C ASN A 11 2.49 17.53 -11.43
N ASN A 12 1.24 17.50 -10.95
CA ASN A 12 0.81 16.62 -9.86
C ASN A 12 0.87 15.14 -10.25
N THR A 13 0.45 14.78 -11.47
CA THR A 13 0.58 13.40 -11.98
C THR A 13 2.05 12.99 -12.05
N THR A 14 2.95 13.91 -12.44
CA THR A 14 4.39 13.64 -12.51
C THR A 14 4.97 13.35 -11.12
N TYR A 15 4.57 14.11 -10.10
CA TYR A 15 5.00 13.84 -8.71
C TYR A 15 4.50 12.48 -8.20
N ALA A 16 3.26 12.11 -8.48
CA ALA A 16 2.71 10.81 -8.09
C ALA A 16 3.47 9.64 -8.76
N LEU A 17 3.72 9.74 -10.07
CA LEU A 17 4.48 8.73 -10.82
C LEU A 17 5.94 8.62 -10.33
N ASN A 18 6.56 9.74 -9.97
CA ASN A 18 7.89 9.73 -9.38
C ASN A 18 7.90 9.02 -8.03
N GLY A 19 6.89 9.24 -7.18
CA GLY A 19 6.73 8.52 -5.90
C GLY A 19 6.64 7.01 -6.09
N LEU A 20 5.80 6.55 -7.03
CA LEU A 20 5.69 5.12 -7.38
C LEU A 20 7.02 4.57 -7.91
N LYS A 21 7.72 5.31 -8.77
CA LYS A 21 9.01 4.90 -9.31
C LYS A 21 10.07 4.73 -8.20
N ILE A 22 10.07 5.62 -7.21
CA ILE A 22 10.95 5.54 -6.03
C ILE A 22 10.62 4.25 -5.26
N ALA A 23 9.35 4.03 -4.92
CA ALA A 23 8.94 2.83 -4.18
C ALA A 23 9.31 1.53 -4.92
N ILE A 24 9.01 1.44 -6.22
CA ILE A 24 9.36 0.27 -7.06
C ILE A 24 10.87 0.04 -7.09
N LYS A 25 11.69 1.09 -7.11
CA LYS A 25 13.14 0.93 -7.25
C LYS A 25 13.82 0.60 -5.92
N ASP A 26 13.43 1.30 -4.86
CA ASP A 26 14.19 1.34 -3.62
C ASP A 26 13.63 0.37 -2.56
N GLU A 27 12.34 0.02 -2.62
CA GLU A 27 11.67 -0.80 -1.61
C GLU A 27 11.46 -2.26 -2.06
N LYS A 28 12.15 -3.19 -1.40
CA LYS A 28 12.03 -4.63 -1.71
C LYS A 28 10.68 -5.22 -1.31
N SER A 29 10.13 -4.79 -0.18
CA SER A 29 8.78 -5.13 0.26
C SER A 29 7.75 -4.71 -0.79
N PHE A 30 7.79 -3.44 -1.22
CA PHE A 30 6.91 -2.92 -2.26
C PHE A 30 7.01 -3.70 -3.58
N GLN A 31 8.22 -4.07 -4.03
CA GLN A 31 8.41 -4.90 -5.23
C GLN A 31 7.67 -6.25 -5.11
N ILE A 32 7.81 -6.92 -3.97
CA ILE A 32 7.14 -8.21 -3.71
C ILE A 32 5.62 -8.03 -3.67
N GLU A 33 5.14 -7.02 -2.97
CA GLU A 33 3.71 -6.73 -2.84
C GLU A 33 3.06 -6.39 -4.17
N VAL A 34 3.73 -5.65 -5.06
CA VAL A 34 3.24 -5.37 -6.42
C VAL A 34 3.12 -6.65 -7.24
N VAL A 35 4.08 -7.58 -7.14
CA VAL A 35 4.01 -8.87 -7.83
C VAL A 35 2.83 -9.70 -7.31
N ILE A 36 2.66 -9.77 -5.98
CA ILE A 36 1.52 -10.47 -5.36
C ILE A 36 0.21 -9.81 -5.77
N PHE A 37 0.14 -8.48 -5.73
CA PHE A 37 -1.01 -7.70 -6.18
C PHE A 37 -1.41 -8.07 -7.60
N ILE A 38 -0.46 -8.07 -8.55
CA ILE A 38 -0.74 -8.40 -9.96
C ILE A 38 -1.28 -9.84 -10.09
N ILE A 39 -0.64 -10.81 -9.43
CA ILE A 39 -1.04 -12.22 -9.48
C ILE A 39 -2.46 -12.40 -8.93
N LEU A 40 -2.74 -11.85 -7.75
CA LEU A 40 -4.06 -11.95 -7.12
C LEU A 40 -5.12 -11.20 -7.91
N GLN A 41 -4.79 -10.05 -8.47
CA GLN A 41 -5.70 -9.25 -9.28
C GLN A 41 -6.13 -9.99 -10.56
N ILE A 42 -5.18 -10.66 -11.23
CA ILE A 42 -5.48 -11.55 -12.37
C ILE A 42 -6.38 -12.71 -11.91
N GLY A 43 -6.06 -13.34 -10.78
CA GLY A 43 -6.86 -14.42 -10.21
C GLY A 43 -8.31 -14.01 -9.95
N ILE A 44 -8.52 -12.84 -9.35
CA ILE A 44 -9.86 -12.29 -9.06
C ILE A 44 -10.69 -12.13 -10.33
N PHE A 45 -10.11 -11.60 -11.40
CA PHE A 45 -10.85 -11.36 -12.66
C PHE A 45 -11.22 -12.64 -13.41
N ILE A 46 -10.52 -13.75 -13.15
CA ILE A 46 -10.79 -15.05 -13.77
C ILE A 46 -11.79 -15.87 -12.93
N LEU A 47 -11.95 -15.56 -11.64
CA LEU A 47 -12.88 -16.27 -10.76
C LEU A 47 -14.35 -16.07 -11.21
N PRO A 48 -15.14 -17.16 -11.34
CA PRO A 48 -16.54 -17.11 -11.75
C PRO A 48 -17.44 -16.72 -10.56
N ILE A 49 -17.20 -15.55 -9.97
CA ILE A 49 -17.94 -14.99 -8.82
C ILE A 49 -18.64 -13.70 -9.24
N GLU A 50 -19.62 -13.27 -8.45
CA GLU A 50 -20.33 -12.02 -8.72
C GLU A 50 -19.38 -10.81 -8.77
N ASN A 51 -19.63 -9.90 -9.71
CA ASN A 51 -18.84 -8.67 -9.90
C ASN A 51 -18.67 -7.86 -8.61
N PHE A 52 -19.67 -7.89 -7.73
CA PHE A 52 -19.60 -7.23 -6.43
C PHE A 52 -18.47 -7.79 -5.56
N TYR A 53 -18.33 -9.12 -5.48
CA TYR A 53 -17.23 -9.76 -4.75
C TYR A 53 -15.88 -9.50 -5.41
N GLN A 54 -15.80 -9.54 -6.73
CA GLN A 54 -14.56 -9.18 -7.45
C GLN A 54 -14.11 -7.75 -7.11
N MET A 55 -15.03 -6.79 -7.08
CA MET A 55 -14.75 -5.40 -6.75
C MET A 55 -14.25 -5.24 -5.31
N ILE A 56 -14.85 -5.94 -4.34
CA ILE A 56 -14.41 -5.93 -2.93
C ILE A 56 -13.00 -6.51 -2.80
N LEU A 57 -12.77 -7.70 -3.35
CA LEU A 57 -11.47 -8.38 -3.28
C LEU A 57 -10.38 -7.52 -3.95
N SER A 58 -10.66 -6.98 -5.14
CA SER A 58 -9.72 -6.12 -5.86
C SER A 58 -9.40 -4.84 -5.10
N SER A 59 -10.43 -4.14 -4.60
CA SER A 59 -10.25 -2.90 -3.85
C SER A 59 -9.45 -3.12 -2.56
N SER A 60 -9.61 -4.27 -1.91
CA SER A 60 -8.85 -4.63 -0.71
C SER A 60 -7.34 -4.74 -0.99
N LEU A 61 -6.94 -5.26 -2.17
CA LEU A 61 -5.52 -5.38 -2.52
C LEU A 61 -4.83 -4.03 -2.73
N PHE A 62 -5.54 -3.02 -3.24
CA PHE A 62 -5.00 -1.67 -3.36
C PHE A 62 -4.64 -1.06 -2.00
N LEU A 63 -5.31 -1.47 -0.92
CA LEU A 63 -5.00 -0.96 0.41
C LEU A 63 -3.60 -1.38 0.88
N VAL A 64 -3.10 -2.56 0.47
CA VAL A 64 -1.71 -2.98 0.77
C VAL A 64 -0.73 -2.01 0.14
N ILE A 65 -0.89 -1.76 -1.16
CA ILE A 65 -0.04 -0.86 -1.93
C ILE A 65 -0.03 0.55 -1.32
N ILE A 66 -1.21 1.04 -0.91
CA ILE A 66 -1.32 2.34 -0.25
C ILE A 66 -0.61 2.33 1.12
N ALA A 67 -0.83 1.30 1.93
CA ALA A 67 -0.22 1.17 3.25
C ALA A 67 1.30 1.14 3.17
N GLU A 68 1.85 0.39 2.22
CA GLU A 68 3.31 0.30 2.03
C GLU A 68 3.89 1.63 1.53
N LEU A 69 3.23 2.34 0.62
CA LEU A 69 3.66 3.70 0.23
C LEU A 69 3.67 4.67 1.42
N VAL A 70 2.71 4.54 2.34
CA VAL A 70 2.69 5.34 3.57
C VAL A 70 3.83 4.95 4.50
N ASN A 71 4.08 3.64 4.69
CA ASN A 71 5.20 3.15 5.50
C ASN A 71 6.53 3.68 4.96
N SER A 72 6.79 3.50 3.66
CA SER A 72 8.00 3.97 2.98
C SER A 72 8.17 5.50 3.01
N ALA A 73 7.07 6.25 3.02
CA ALA A 73 7.10 7.70 3.18
C ALA A 73 7.49 8.11 4.61
N ILE A 74 6.95 7.44 5.64
CA ILE A 74 7.30 7.65 7.04
C ILE A 74 8.78 7.32 7.26
N GLU A 75 9.27 6.19 6.75
CA GLU A 75 10.67 5.78 6.86
C GLU A 75 11.61 6.85 6.29
N ARG A 76 11.33 7.36 5.07
CA ARG A 76 12.12 8.45 4.46
C ARG A 76 12.12 9.73 5.28
N VAL A 77 10.99 10.09 5.90
CA VAL A 77 10.91 11.27 6.77
C VAL A 77 11.73 11.06 8.03
N VAL A 78 11.66 9.88 8.66
CA VAL A 78 12.45 9.55 9.84
C VAL A 78 13.94 9.55 9.53
N ASP A 79 14.34 8.92 8.42
CA ASP A 79 15.74 8.83 7.98
C ASP A 79 16.32 10.19 7.55
N LEU A 80 15.47 11.11 7.09
CA LEU A 80 15.86 12.50 6.86
C LEU A 80 16.16 13.25 8.16
N VAL A 81 15.43 12.95 9.24
CA VAL A 81 15.55 13.67 10.51
C VAL A 81 16.72 13.16 11.33
N THR A 82 16.94 11.85 11.39
CA THR A 82 18.04 11.26 12.17
C THR A 82 18.42 9.88 11.66
N THR A 83 19.72 9.57 11.73
CA THR A 83 20.27 8.23 11.52
C THR A 83 20.65 7.54 12.84
N ASP A 84 20.57 8.26 13.96
CA ASP A 84 20.85 7.71 15.28
C ASP A 84 19.66 6.90 15.79
N ILE A 85 19.95 5.90 16.61
CA ILE A 85 18.90 5.09 17.25
C ILE A 85 18.22 5.95 18.32
N HIS A 86 17.05 6.47 17.99
CA HIS A 86 16.20 7.24 18.91
C HIS A 86 14.89 6.48 19.19
N PRO A 87 14.42 6.39 20.45
CA PRO A 87 13.19 5.68 20.80
C PRO A 87 11.98 6.13 19.96
N LEU A 88 11.77 7.44 19.81
CA LEU A 88 10.67 7.97 18.99
C LEU A 88 10.83 7.68 17.49
N ALA A 89 12.06 7.64 16.96
CA ALA A 89 12.31 7.29 15.56
C ALA A 89 11.96 5.82 15.31
N LYS A 90 12.30 4.96 16.26
CA LYS A 90 11.89 3.55 16.25
C LYS A 90 10.36 3.42 16.30
N GLU A 91 9.70 4.07 17.25
CA GLU A 91 8.24 4.03 17.37
C GLU A 91 7.53 4.49 16.10
N ALA A 92 8.02 5.56 15.45
CA ALA A 92 7.46 6.03 14.18
C ALA A 92 7.54 4.98 13.07
N LYS A 93 8.68 4.29 12.93
CA LYS A 93 8.86 3.20 11.96
C LYS A 93 8.02 1.97 12.31
N ASP A 94 7.97 1.60 13.59
CA ASP A 94 7.17 0.47 14.08
C ASP A 94 5.67 0.70 13.80
N LEU A 95 5.18 1.94 13.99
CA LEU A 95 3.81 2.32 13.65
C LEU A 95 3.56 2.29 12.14
N GLY A 96 4.51 2.76 11.33
CA GLY A 96 4.43 2.64 9.86
C GLY A 96 4.25 1.18 9.41
N SER A 97 5.09 0.29 9.93
CA SER A 97 5.00 -1.16 9.66
C SER A 97 3.70 -1.78 10.19
N SER A 98 3.19 -1.28 11.32
CA SER A 98 1.91 -1.73 11.88
C SER A 98 0.72 -1.39 10.97
N VAL A 99 0.76 -0.28 10.21
CA VAL A 99 -0.28 0.04 9.23
C VAL A 99 -0.36 -1.04 8.14
N VAL A 100 0.79 -1.47 7.61
CA VAL A 100 0.88 -2.55 6.60
C VAL A 100 0.33 -3.86 7.18
N PHE A 101 0.75 -4.21 8.39
CA PHE A 101 0.28 -5.41 9.09
C PHE A 101 -1.23 -5.43 9.29
N MET A 102 -1.81 -4.32 9.77
CA MET A 102 -3.25 -4.20 9.98
C MET A 102 -4.03 -4.30 8.67
N THR A 103 -3.49 -3.75 7.58
CA THR A 103 -4.08 -3.91 6.25
C THR A 103 -4.07 -5.36 5.79
N ILE A 104 -2.98 -6.10 5.99
CA ILE A 104 -2.91 -7.54 5.67
C ILE A 104 -3.95 -8.33 6.48
N MET A 105 -4.09 -8.04 7.78
CA MET A 105 -5.13 -8.67 8.62
C MET A 105 -6.54 -8.39 8.11
N MET A 106 -6.83 -7.14 7.75
CA MET A 106 -8.12 -6.76 7.21
C MET A 106 -8.42 -7.49 5.89
N ILE A 107 -7.43 -7.63 5.02
CA ILE A 107 -7.58 -8.37 3.76
C ILE A 107 -7.84 -9.86 4.03
N ALA A 108 -7.14 -10.47 4.99
CA ALA A 108 -7.39 -11.85 5.38
C ALA A 108 -8.84 -12.05 5.85
N VAL A 109 -9.40 -11.11 6.63
CA VAL A 109 -10.80 -11.14 7.06
C VAL A 109 -11.75 -10.98 5.88
N ILE A 110 -11.52 -10.01 4.99
CA ILE A 110 -12.36 -9.78 3.79
C ILE A 110 -12.38 -11.02 2.91
N TRP A 111 -11.21 -11.58 2.59
CA TRP A 111 -11.09 -12.75 1.72
C TRP A 111 -11.70 -13.99 2.37
N GLY A 112 -11.51 -14.19 3.67
CA GLY A 112 -12.14 -15.27 4.43
C GLY A 112 -13.67 -15.17 4.41
N PHE A 113 -14.21 -13.97 4.61
CA PHE A 113 -15.66 -13.75 4.59
C PHE A 113 -16.26 -13.94 3.19
N VAL A 114 -15.65 -13.35 2.16
CA VAL A 114 -16.09 -13.53 0.76
C VAL A 114 -16.01 -15.00 0.35
N GLY A 115 -14.91 -15.68 0.71
CA GLY A 115 -14.75 -17.12 0.46
C GLY A 115 -15.82 -17.95 1.15
N TYR A 116 -16.15 -17.63 2.41
CA TYR A 116 -17.26 -18.29 3.12
C TYR A 116 -18.61 -18.05 2.44
N MET A 117 -18.91 -16.81 2.03
CA MET A 117 -20.16 -16.45 1.36
C MET A 117 -20.34 -17.11 -0.01
N ILE A 118 -19.25 -17.44 -0.71
CA ILE A 118 -19.30 -18.16 -2.00
C ILE A 118 -19.59 -19.66 -1.82
N LEU A 119 -19.22 -20.23 -0.66
CA LEU A 119 -19.33 -21.66 -0.40
C LEU A 119 -20.70 -22.10 0.14
N ILE A 120 -21.53 -21.16 0.58
CA ILE A 120 -22.87 -21.40 1.14
C ILE A 120 -23.97 -21.02 0.16
#